data_AF-A0A1G6QU87-F1
#
_entry.id   AF-A0A1G6QU87-F1
#
_cell.length_a   1.000
_cell.length_b   1.000
_cell.length_c   1.000
_cell.angle_alpha   90.00
_cell.angle_beta   90.00
_cell.angle_gamma   90.00
#
_symmetry.space_group_name_H-M   'P 1'
#
loop_
_entity.id
_entity.type
_entity.pdbx_description
1 polymer ?
#
loop_
_entity_poly.entity_id
_entity_poly.type
_entity_poly.pdbx_seq_one_letter_code
_entity_poly.pdbx_strand_id
1 'polypeptide(L)'
;MSEAIGNVDSMADHWIPTSEAALQQAIANGTFEENHHVEAKREFATGSAKNKEMARDLAGLAIDGGVLIIGVAELKDIQSWRCEPLPLQGLGERIEQVVQQLIHSPLPVRARTFPAAGDPTLGYVAVEVPASPQAPHMVDNIYYARGEKTKRRLGDAEVRTYLAAHRDLGEQIHDLLSIVP
;
A
#
# COMPACT_ATOMS: atom_id res chain seq x y z
N MET A 1 -37.07 10.55 11.62
CA MET A 1 -36.86 9.14 11.27
C MET A 1 -36.69 9.09 9.76
N SER A 2 -35.45 9.19 9.29
CA SER A 2 -35.07 9.02 7.89
C SER A 2 -33.56 8.85 7.86
N GLU A 3 -33.12 7.60 7.73
CA GLU A 3 -31.72 7.22 7.50
C GLU A 3 -31.37 7.49 6.03
N ALA A 4 -30.30 8.24 5.83
CA ALA A 4 -29.51 8.37 4.62
C ALA A 4 -28.16 8.93 5.12
N ILE A 5 -26.97 8.44 4.80
CA ILE A 5 -26.48 7.84 3.56
C ILE A 5 -25.35 6.89 3.98
N GLY A 6 -25.43 5.63 3.56
CA GLY A 6 -24.44 4.59 3.89
C GLY A 6 -23.07 4.90 3.30
N ASN A 7 -22.10 5.09 4.19
CA ASN A 7 -20.67 4.75 4.10
C ASN A 7 -20.00 4.83 2.70
N VAL A 8 -19.31 5.95 2.43
CA VAL A 8 -18.29 6.07 1.37
C VAL A 8 -16.90 5.62 1.87
N ASP A 9 -16.88 4.68 2.81
CA ASP A 9 -15.66 4.21 3.47
C ASP A 9 -15.37 2.76 3.04
N SER A 10 -14.98 2.59 1.77
CA SER A 10 -14.29 1.37 1.34
C SER A 10 -12.79 1.46 1.63
N MET A 11 -12.39 2.09 2.76
CA MET A 11 -11.08 1.91 3.40
C MET A 11 -11.03 0.52 4.07
N ALA A 12 -11.34 -0.53 3.30
CA ALA A 12 -11.70 -1.85 3.79
C ALA A 12 -10.57 -2.52 4.58
N ASP A 13 -10.80 -2.66 5.89
CA ASP A 13 -10.51 -3.81 6.76
C ASP A 13 -9.07 -4.31 6.97
N HIS A 14 -8.05 -3.68 6.40
CA HIS A 14 -6.67 -4.09 6.66
C HIS A 14 -6.16 -3.49 7.97
N TRP A 15 -5.65 -4.35 8.86
CA TRP A 15 -5.02 -3.91 10.09
C TRP A 15 -3.76 -3.08 9.76
N ILE A 16 -3.72 -1.85 10.26
CA ILE A 16 -2.57 -0.95 10.11
C ILE A 16 -2.03 -0.61 11.51
N PRO A 17 -0.76 -0.91 11.81
CA PRO A 17 -0.19 -0.53 13.09
C PRO A 17 -0.08 1.00 13.22
N THR A 18 -0.42 1.49 14.41
CA THR A 18 -0.32 2.91 14.78
C THR A 18 0.74 3.17 15.85
N SER A 19 1.38 2.12 16.36
CA SER A 19 2.46 2.20 17.36
C SER A 19 3.39 0.99 17.26
N GLU A 20 4.60 1.13 17.79
CA GLU A 20 5.55 0.01 17.89
C GLU A 20 4.97 -1.15 18.73
N ALA A 21 4.27 -0.83 19.83
CA ALA A 21 3.69 -1.85 20.70
C ALA A 21 2.65 -2.71 19.97
N ALA A 22 1.78 -2.10 19.15
CA ALA A 22 0.80 -2.83 18.33
C ALA A 22 1.50 -3.74 17.32
N LEU A 23 2.57 -3.25 16.69
CA LEU A 23 3.38 -4.02 15.74
C LEU A 23 4.08 -5.20 16.41
N GLN A 24 4.73 -4.98 17.55
CA GLN A 24 5.39 -6.02 18.34
C GLN A 24 4.37 -7.08 18.81
N GLN A 25 3.17 -6.67 19.22
CA GLN A 25 2.10 -7.59 19.61
C GLN A 25 1.64 -8.46 18.43
N ALA A 26 1.44 -7.87 17.24
CA ALA A 26 1.04 -8.63 16.06
C ALA A 26 2.11 -9.66 15.66
N ILE A 27 3.39 -9.29 15.75
CA ILE A 27 4.52 -10.20 15.51
C ILE A 27 4.53 -11.32 16.57
N ALA A 28 4.43 -10.99 17.85
CA ALA A 28 4.48 -11.96 18.96
C ALA A 28 3.30 -12.95 18.91
N ASN A 29 2.13 -12.49 18.49
CA ASN A 29 0.93 -13.31 18.36
C ASN A 29 0.89 -14.11 17.05
N GLY A 30 1.85 -13.92 16.14
CA GLY A 30 1.89 -14.58 14.84
C GLY A 30 0.81 -14.10 13.87
N THR A 31 0.21 -12.92 14.08
CA THR A 31 -0.80 -12.33 13.20
C THR A 31 -0.20 -11.34 12.19
N PHE A 32 1.08 -11.05 12.29
CA PHE A 32 1.83 -10.27 11.30
C PHE A 32 2.40 -11.20 10.24
N GLU A 33 1.83 -11.17 9.03
CA GLU A 33 2.32 -11.92 7.88
C GLU A 33 2.19 -11.09 6.60
N GLU A 34 3.12 -11.30 5.67
CA GLU A 34 2.97 -10.77 4.31
C GLU A 34 1.87 -11.54 3.58
N ASN A 35 1.00 -10.78 2.93
CA ASN A 35 -0.08 -11.31 2.13
C ASN A 35 -0.39 -10.38 0.96
N HIS A 36 -1.58 -10.54 0.38
CA HIS A 36 -2.04 -9.68 -0.71
C HIS A 36 -2.10 -8.19 -0.32
N HIS A 37 -2.40 -7.88 0.94
CA HIS A 37 -2.64 -6.53 1.44
C HIS A 37 -1.50 -6.00 2.33
N VAL A 38 -0.64 -6.86 2.85
CA VAL A 38 0.47 -6.47 3.74
C VAL A 38 1.79 -6.78 3.05
N GLU A 39 2.61 -5.74 2.88
CA GLU A 39 4.01 -5.84 2.45
C GLU A 39 4.90 -5.33 3.58
N ALA A 40 5.99 -6.04 3.90
CA ALA A 40 6.93 -5.65 4.94
C ALA A 40 8.33 -5.40 4.36
N LYS A 41 8.96 -4.30 4.76
CA LYS A 41 10.33 -3.98 4.37
C LYS A 41 11.14 -3.58 5.59
N ARG A 42 12.39 -4.01 5.62
CA ARG A 42 13.34 -3.55 6.64
C ARG A 42 13.62 -2.07 6.53
N GLU A 43 13.85 -1.58 5.32
CA GLU A 43 14.29 -0.22 5.07
C GLU A 43 13.77 0.33 3.75
N PHE A 44 13.73 1.65 3.65
CA PHE A 44 13.52 2.35 2.39
C PHE A 44 14.88 2.67 1.75
N ALA A 45 15.53 1.64 1.19
CA ALA A 45 16.89 1.73 0.67
C ALA A 45 17.03 2.79 -0.44
N THR A 46 18.16 3.50 -0.48
CA THR A 46 18.47 4.52 -1.51
C THR A 46 18.84 3.91 -2.85
N GLY A 47 18.59 4.66 -3.93
CA GLY A 47 18.98 4.31 -5.29
C GLY A 47 17.80 4.04 -6.24
N SER A 48 18.03 4.25 -7.52
CA SER A 48 16.99 4.16 -8.56
C SER A 48 16.34 2.78 -8.64
N ALA A 49 17.13 1.71 -8.53
CA ALA A 49 16.62 0.34 -8.54
C ALA A 49 15.68 0.06 -7.35
N LYS A 50 16.03 0.57 -6.16
CA LYS A 50 15.25 0.39 -4.93
C LYS A 50 13.99 1.25 -4.90
N ASN A 51 14.08 2.48 -5.39
CA ASN A 51 12.91 3.32 -5.61
C ASN A 51 11.94 2.66 -6.61
N LYS A 52 12.44 2.08 -7.71
CA LYS A 52 11.61 1.32 -8.66
C LYS A 52 10.97 0.09 -8.02
N GLU A 53 11.72 -0.68 -7.24
CA GLU A 53 11.18 -1.84 -6.52
C GLU A 53 10.03 -1.42 -5.60
N MET A 54 10.22 -0.34 -4.85
CA MET A 54 9.21 0.23 -3.96
C MET A 54 7.97 0.72 -4.70
N ALA A 55 8.15 1.45 -5.79
CA ALA A 55 7.05 1.92 -6.63
C ALA A 55 6.21 0.75 -7.16
N ARG A 56 6.84 -0.38 -7.50
CA ARG A 56 6.14 -1.59 -7.95
C ARG A 56 5.33 -2.23 -6.83
N ASP A 57 5.88 -2.26 -5.62
CA ASP A 57 5.18 -2.81 -4.45
C ASP A 57 3.92 -1.97 -4.14
N LEU A 58 4.03 -0.64 -4.16
CA LEU A 58 2.91 0.29 -3.97
C LEU A 58 1.88 0.21 -5.11
N ALA A 59 2.32 0.15 -6.37
CA ALA A 59 1.43 0.03 -7.52
C ALA A 59 0.64 -1.29 -7.50
N GLY A 60 1.25 -2.38 -7.02
CA GLY A 60 0.57 -3.67 -6.86
C GLY A 60 -0.48 -3.67 -5.75
N LEU A 61 -0.21 -2.98 -4.64
CA LEU A 61 -1.18 -2.82 -3.54
C LEU A 61 -2.43 -2.03 -3.98
N ALA A 62 -2.30 -1.13 -4.94
CA ALA A 62 -3.39 -0.27 -5.38
C ALA A 62 -4.57 -1.01 -6.05
N ILE A 63 -4.43 -2.29 -6.43
CA ILE A 63 -5.55 -3.05 -7.00
C ILE A 63 -6.61 -3.33 -5.92
N ASP A 64 -6.20 -3.96 -4.82
CA ASP A 64 -7.11 -4.40 -3.76
C ASP A 64 -7.01 -3.55 -2.49
N GLY A 65 -6.09 -2.58 -2.47
CA GLY A 65 -5.72 -1.79 -1.31
C GLY A 65 -4.81 -2.57 -0.35
N GLY A 66 -4.14 -1.84 0.53
CA GLY A 66 -3.32 -2.44 1.58
C GLY A 66 -2.33 -1.48 2.23
N VAL A 67 -1.32 -2.05 2.88
CA VAL A 67 -0.30 -1.34 3.63
C VAL A 67 1.09 -1.90 3.37
N LEU A 68 2.02 -0.99 3.16
CA LEU A 68 3.45 -1.26 3.20
C LEU A 68 4.00 -0.79 4.55
N ILE A 69 4.63 -1.70 5.30
CA ILE A 69 5.20 -1.43 6.62
C ILE A 69 6.72 -1.46 6.52
N ILE A 70 7.35 -0.32 6.84
CA ILE A 70 8.80 -0.12 6.79
C ILE A 70 9.37 -0.10 8.21
N GLY A 71 10.50 -0.77 8.40
CA GLY A 71 11.14 -0.96 9.70
C GLY A 71 10.91 -2.35 10.29
N VAL A 72 10.57 -3.34 9.46
CA VAL A 72 10.35 -4.72 9.90
C VAL A 72 11.17 -5.66 9.04
N ALA A 73 12.02 -6.46 9.68
CA ALA A 73 12.88 -7.43 9.03
C ALA A 73 12.29 -8.83 9.11
N GLU A 74 12.29 -9.54 7.98
CA GLU A 74 11.94 -10.96 7.92
C GLU A 74 13.07 -11.81 8.53
N LEU A 75 12.73 -12.69 9.46
CA LEU A 75 13.60 -13.71 10.05
C LEU A 75 13.34 -15.06 9.39
N LYS A 76 13.98 -15.29 8.24
CA LYS A 76 13.73 -16.45 7.37
C LYS A 76 13.93 -17.80 8.05
N ASP A 77 14.91 -17.90 8.94
CA ASP A 77 15.27 -19.16 9.61
C ASP A 77 14.14 -19.70 10.50
N ILE A 78 13.31 -18.80 11.03
CA ILE A 78 12.23 -19.13 11.96
C ILE A 78 10.85 -18.69 11.47
N GLN A 79 10.74 -18.28 10.19
CA GLN A 79 9.51 -17.75 9.59
C GLN A 79 8.80 -16.72 10.48
N SER A 80 9.56 -15.75 10.98
CA SER A 80 9.07 -14.73 11.89
C SER A 80 9.53 -13.35 11.46
N TRP A 81 9.22 -12.33 12.24
CA TRP A 81 9.49 -10.93 11.95
C TRP A 81 10.18 -10.26 13.13
N ARG A 82 10.92 -9.20 12.85
CA ARG A 82 11.58 -8.41 13.87
C ARG A 82 11.43 -6.93 13.58
N CYS A 83 11.01 -6.18 14.59
CA CYS A 83 11.06 -4.72 14.58
C CYS A 83 12.51 -4.24 14.44
N GLU A 84 12.77 -3.43 13.44
CA GLU A 84 14.08 -2.83 13.13
C GLU A 84 13.86 -1.35 12.79
N PRO A 85 13.72 -0.48 13.82
CA PRO A 85 13.36 0.91 13.61
C PRO A 85 14.46 1.67 12.87
N LEU A 86 14.06 2.64 12.05
CA LEU A 86 14.95 3.39 11.17
C LEU A 86 14.80 4.90 11.38
N PRO A 87 15.77 5.72 10.94
CA PRO A 87 15.64 7.18 11.00
C PRO A 87 14.39 7.66 10.24
N LEU A 88 13.55 8.44 10.92
CA LEU A 88 12.29 8.94 10.35
C LEU A 88 12.46 10.21 9.50
N GLN A 89 13.55 10.97 9.72
CA GLN A 89 13.77 12.25 9.08
C GLN A 89 13.80 12.12 7.55
N GLY A 90 12.94 12.88 6.87
CA GLY A 90 12.87 12.94 5.40
C GLY A 90 12.27 11.70 4.72
N LEU A 91 11.84 10.69 5.48
CA LEU A 91 11.36 9.44 4.90
C LEU A 91 9.96 9.59 4.26
N GLY A 92 9.04 10.31 4.89
CA GLY A 92 7.70 10.58 4.35
C GLY A 92 7.77 11.30 3.00
N GLU A 93 8.50 12.42 2.96
CA GLU A 93 8.75 13.21 1.73
C GLU A 93 9.35 12.35 0.62
N ARG A 94 10.27 11.46 0.97
CA ARG A 94 10.91 10.57 0.00
C ARG A 94 9.94 9.53 -0.56
N ILE A 95 9.04 8.99 0.26
CA ILE A 95 7.98 8.08 -0.20
C ILE A 95 7.08 8.80 -1.20
N GLU A 96 6.66 10.03 -0.88
CA GLU A 96 5.85 10.85 -1.79
C GLU A 96 6.56 11.14 -3.11
N GLN A 97 7.85 11.49 -3.06
CA GLN A 97 8.65 11.70 -4.28
C GLN A 97 8.73 10.45 -5.16
N VAL A 98 8.94 9.27 -4.57
CA VAL A 98 9.00 8.01 -5.32
C VAL A 98 7.66 7.71 -6.00
N VAL A 99 6.56 7.89 -5.29
CA VAL A 99 5.21 7.71 -5.84
C VAL A 99 4.98 8.65 -7.02
N GLN A 100 5.25 9.94 -6.84
CA GLN A 100 5.02 10.96 -7.87
C GLN A 100 5.89 10.79 -9.11
N GLN A 101 7.14 10.34 -8.95
CA GLN A 101 8.09 10.27 -10.05
C GLN A 101 8.05 8.96 -10.84
N LEU A 102 7.72 7.84 -10.18
CA LEU A 102 7.88 6.50 -10.77
C LEU A 102 6.57 5.80 -11.10
N ILE A 103 5.45 6.21 -10.49
CA ILE A 103 4.14 5.60 -10.72
C ILE A 103 3.37 6.44 -11.73
N HIS A 104 3.06 5.83 -12.87
CA HIS A 104 2.23 6.43 -13.90
C HIS A 104 0.76 6.24 -13.52
N SER A 105 -0.02 7.30 -13.73
CA SER A 105 -1.32 7.55 -13.09
C SER A 105 -1.19 7.86 -11.59
N PRO A 106 -1.65 9.04 -11.12
CA PRO A 106 -1.52 9.43 -9.71
C PRO A 106 -2.05 8.37 -8.76
N LEU A 107 -1.19 7.91 -7.85
CA LEU A 107 -1.57 7.00 -6.77
C LEU A 107 -1.58 7.79 -5.45
N PRO A 108 -2.76 8.07 -4.86
CA PRO A 108 -2.80 8.64 -3.52
C PRO A 108 -2.26 7.62 -2.52
N VAL A 109 -1.34 8.05 -1.65
CA VAL A 109 -0.84 7.24 -0.53
C VAL A 109 -0.91 8.05 0.77
N ARG A 110 -1.05 7.37 1.91
CA ARG A 110 -0.99 7.99 3.23
C ARG A 110 0.17 7.38 4.02
N ALA A 111 1.27 8.12 4.11
CA ALA A 111 2.42 7.71 4.92
C ALA A 111 2.24 8.18 6.36
N ARG A 112 2.14 7.24 7.31
CA ARG A 112 2.11 7.52 8.75
C ARG A 112 3.38 7.01 9.41
N THR A 113 4.10 7.92 10.07
CA THR A 113 5.26 7.58 10.88
C THR A 113 4.83 7.35 12.33
N PHE A 114 5.39 6.35 12.99
CA PHE A 114 5.25 6.20 14.44
C PHE A 114 6.62 5.91 15.09
N PRO A 115 6.95 6.57 16.21
CA PRO A 115 8.27 6.48 16.82
C PRO A 115 8.50 5.13 17.50
N ALA A 116 9.77 4.75 17.61
CA ALA A 116 10.19 3.66 18.48
C ALA A 116 10.15 4.11 19.95
N ALA A 117 9.87 3.19 20.87
CA ALA A 117 9.73 3.44 22.30
C ALA A 117 11.05 3.90 22.94
N GLY A 118 12.19 3.43 22.43
CA GLY A 118 13.51 3.75 22.98
C GLY A 118 14.13 5.04 22.44
N ASP A 119 13.85 5.39 21.18
CA ASP A 119 14.42 6.56 20.51
C ASP A 119 13.38 7.18 19.56
N PRO A 120 12.87 8.39 19.83
CA PRO A 120 11.84 9.02 19.00
C PRO A 120 12.36 9.52 17.64
N THR A 121 13.68 9.53 17.42
CA THR A 121 14.27 9.85 16.12
C THR A 121 14.23 8.66 15.16
N LEU A 122 14.08 7.45 15.71
CA LEU A 122 13.87 6.22 14.99
C LEU A 122 12.39 5.81 15.04
N GLY A 123 11.98 4.98 14.10
CA GLY A 123 10.65 4.40 14.12
C GLY A 123 10.32 3.65 12.86
N TYR A 124 9.04 3.68 12.53
CA TYR A 124 8.44 2.88 11.47
C TYR A 124 7.57 3.77 10.60
N VAL A 125 7.29 3.29 9.38
CA VAL A 125 6.35 3.94 8.49
C VAL A 125 5.33 2.93 8.00
N ALA A 126 4.05 3.24 8.19
CA ALA A 126 2.95 2.56 7.52
C ALA A 126 2.51 3.42 6.33
N VAL A 127 2.76 2.94 5.12
CA VAL A 127 2.28 3.55 3.88
C VAL A 127 1.01 2.85 3.47
N GLU A 128 -0.11 3.50 3.74
CA GLU A 128 -1.43 3.03 3.36
C GLU A 128 -1.71 3.39 1.90
N VAL A 129 -2.13 2.39 1.14
CA VAL A 129 -2.48 2.49 -0.27
C VAL A 129 -3.96 2.09 -0.39
N PRO A 130 -4.88 3.03 -0.65
CA PRO A 130 -6.27 2.67 -0.88
C PRO A 130 -6.41 1.84 -2.17
N ALA A 131 -7.44 1.00 -2.24
CA ALA A 131 -7.86 0.41 -3.50
C ALA A 131 -8.19 1.54 -4.48
N SER A 132 -7.50 1.55 -5.62
CA SER A 132 -7.55 2.65 -6.56
C SER A 132 -8.58 2.35 -7.65
N PRO A 133 -9.53 3.28 -7.90
CA PRO A 133 -10.46 3.17 -9.02
C PRO A 133 -9.79 3.40 -10.39
N GLN A 134 -8.46 3.61 -10.41
CA GLN A 134 -7.66 3.76 -11.62
C GLN A 134 -6.60 2.67 -11.73
N ALA A 135 -6.67 1.64 -10.88
CA ALA A 135 -5.76 0.50 -10.96
C ALA A 135 -5.90 -0.23 -12.32
N PRO A 136 -4.94 -1.05 -12.72
CA PRO A 136 -3.58 -1.14 -12.19
C PRO A 136 -2.78 0.12 -12.53
N HIS A 137 -1.86 0.48 -11.65
CA HIS A 137 -0.89 1.56 -11.91
C HIS A 137 0.37 1.00 -12.59
N MET A 138 1.00 1.81 -13.43
CA MET A 138 2.16 1.38 -14.22
C MET A 138 3.46 1.93 -13.64
N VAL A 139 4.50 1.08 -13.61
CA VAL A 139 5.85 1.47 -13.20
C VAL A 139 6.84 0.90 -14.21
N ASP A 140 7.68 1.76 -14.79
CA ASP A 140 8.70 1.33 -15.76
C ASP A 140 8.08 0.59 -16.98
N ASN A 141 6.93 1.07 -17.45
CA ASN A 141 6.10 0.48 -18.51
C ASN A 141 5.57 -0.94 -18.23
N ILE A 142 5.48 -1.32 -16.95
CA ILE A 142 4.98 -2.62 -16.52
C ILE A 142 3.85 -2.41 -15.50
N TYR A 143 2.74 -3.13 -15.69
CA TYR A 143 1.66 -3.21 -14.70
C TYR A 143 1.92 -4.39 -13.76
N TYR A 144 1.71 -4.15 -12.46
CA TYR A 144 1.95 -5.14 -11.41
C TYR A 144 0.66 -5.46 -10.69
N ALA A 145 0.50 -6.72 -10.33
CA ALA A 145 -0.50 -7.21 -9.41
C ALA A 145 0.17 -8.04 -8.32
N ARG A 146 -0.58 -8.33 -7.26
CA ARG A 146 -0.12 -9.21 -6.20
C ARG A 146 -0.77 -10.59 -6.35
N GLY A 147 0.02 -11.63 -6.11
CA GLY A 147 -0.50 -12.91 -5.65
C GLY A 147 -0.46 -12.94 -4.12
N GLU A 148 -0.70 -14.10 -3.52
CA GLU A 148 -0.72 -14.21 -2.05
C GLU A 148 0.58 -13.76 -1.38
N LYS A 149 1.75 -14.09 -1.95
CA LYS A 149 3.05 -13.82 -1.32
C LYS A 149 4.04 -13.09 -2.23
N THR A 150 3.69 -12.88 -3.49
CA THR A 150 4.62 -12.35 -4.48
C THR A 150 3.92 -11.39 -5.42
N LYS A 151 4.67 -10.37 -5.87
CA LYS A 151 4.25 -9.55 -6.99
C LYS A 151 4.44 -10.27 -8.31
N ARG A 152 3.50 -10.08 -9.24
CA ARG A 152 3.55 -10.61 -10.61
C ARG A 152 3.32 -9.49 -11.62
N ARG A 153 3.86 -9.67 -12.82
CA ARG A 153 3.57 -8.79 -13.96
C ARG A 153 2.22 -9.17 -14.55
N LEU A 154 1.38 -8.19 -14.88
CA LEU A 154 0.14 -8.41 -15.61
C LEU A 154 0.43 -8.53 -17.10
N GLY A 155 -0.22 -9.50 -17.76
CA GLY A 155 -0.25 -9.58 -19.22
C GLY A 155 -1.29 -8.62 -19.82
N ASP A 156 -1.15 -8.29 -21.11
CA ASP A 156 -2.02 -7.34 -21.80
C ASP A 156 -3.52 -7.65 -21.68
N ALA A 157 -3.89 -8.93 -21.69
CA ALA A 157 -5.28 -9.34 -21.54
C ALA A 157 -5.83 -8.97 -20.16
N GLU A 158 -5.06 -9.22 -19.10
CA GLU A 158 -5.45 -8.88 -17.73
C GLU A 158 -5.51 -7.36 -17.54
N VAL A 159 -4.52 -6.63 -18.06
CA VAL A 159 -4.52 -5.16 -18.02
C VAL A 159 -5.78 -4.62 -18.68
N ARG A 160 -6.16 -5.12 -19.86
CA ARG A 160 -7.40 -4.72 -20.53
C ARG A 160 -8.63 -5.04 -19.71
N THR A 161 -8.69 -6.21 -19.08
CA THR A 161 -9.80 -6.59 -18.20
C THR A 161 -9.95 -5.62 -17.04
N TYR A 162 -8.86 -5.31 -16.34
CA TYR A 162 -8.91 -4.30 -15.27
C TYR A 162 -9.36 -2.95 -15.82
N LEU A 163 -8.70 -2.40 -16.84
CA LEU A 163 -9.03 -1.07 -17.37
C LEU A 163 -10.48 -0.97 -17.90
N ALA A 164 -11.01 -2.05 -18.47
CA ALA A 164 -12.41 -2.12 -18.90
C ALA A 164 -13.38 -2.05 -17.71
N ALA A 165 -13.12 -2.82 -16.65
CA ALA A 165 -13.93 -2.79 -15.43
C ALA A 165 -14.03 -1.38 -14.81
N HIS A 166 -12.95 -0.59 -14.91
CA HIS A 166 -12.96 0.81 -14.45
C HIS A 166 -13.83 1.73 -15.32
N ARG A 167 -13.79 1.55 -16.64
CA ARG A 167 -14.61 2.36 -17.55
C ARG A 167 -16.09 2.15 -17.26
N ASP A 168 -16.49 0.90 -17.07
CA ASP A 168 -17.88 0.54 -16.79
C ASP A 168 -18.35 1.12 -15.44
N LEU A 169 -17.50 1.12 -14.40
CA LEU A 169 -17.81 1.76 -13.12
C LEU A 169 -17.95 3.29 -13.25
N GLY A 170 -17.06 3.92 -14.02
CA GLY A 170 -17.11 5.36 -14.29
C GLY A 170 -18.37 5.78 -15.04
N GLU A 171 -18.80 4.99 -16.03
CA GLU A 171 -20.06 5.19 -16.76
C GLU A 171 -21.27 5.05 -15.82
N GLN A 172 -21.31 4.03 -14.96
CA GLN A 172 -22.39 3.85 -13.97
C GLN A 172 -22.49 5.01 -12.97
N ILE A 173 -21.35 5.52 -12.48
CA ILE A 173 -21.33 6.68 -11.58
C ILE A 173 -21.82 7.94 -12.32
N HIS A 174 -21.39 8.15 -13.56
CA HIS A 174 -21.84 9.28 -14.37
C HIS A 174 -23.35 9.24 -14.59
N ASP A 175 -23.89 8.08 -14.95
CA ASP A 175 -25.33 7.89 -15.14
C ASP A 175 -26.10 8.17 -13.84
N LEU A 176 -25.63 7.65 -12.70
CA LEU A 176 -26.25 7.91 -11.39
C LEU A 176 -26.26 9.41 -11.02
N LEU A 177 -25.17 10.12 -11.30
CA LEU A 177 -25.05 11.56 -11.03
C LEU A 177 -25.89 12.41 -12.00
N SER A 178 -26.16 11.90 -13.21
CA SER A 178 -27.02 12.60 -14.19
C SER A 178 -28.52 12.47 -13.90
N ILE A 179 -28.92 11.61 -12.94
CA ILE A 179 -30.31 11.37 -12.53
C ILE A 179 -30.75 12.27 -11.35
N VAL A 180 -29.82 13.00 -10.72
CA VAL A 180 -30.15 13.95 -9.64
C VAL A 180 -30.36 15.35 -10.25
N PRO A 181 -31.59 15.92 -10.20
CA PRO A 181 -31.93 17.21 -10.80
C PRO A 181 -31.33 18.43 -10.10
#